data_AF-A0A9W9Z6U5-F1
#
_entry.id   AF-A0A9W9Z6U5-F1
#
_cell.length_a   1.000
_cell.length_b   1.000
_cell.length_c   1.000
_cell.angle_alpha   90.00
_cell.angle_beta   90.00
_cell.angle_gamma   90.00
#
_symmetry.space_group_name_H-M   'P 1'
#
loop_
_entity.id
_entity.type
_entity.pdbx_description
1 polymer ?
#
loop_
_entity_poly.entity_id
_entity_poly.type
_entity_poly.pdbx_seq_one_letter_code
_entity_poly.pdbx_strand_id
1 'polypeptide(L)'
;MDIQAFALLVFLFTVGIRAQFQPAQPCDREKCLPPDCRCSDDRKPPGGLATRKNSANYHGHFRDDLQKQYLDLYNELLEEVHNPNNCPAVGTLFISHNYTSYFLVETAYSKGFETADHTVTHQEPTTYWQDADYTVWKDEIFGQKEILHRFGNIPYGKITGFRAPFLMFTENMFKALHMGNFTYDLSWPAQIKFDGHGPCTPTRWTTCRLRPVPPLYKPCPKMSYPGLWEIPNVNLMNKDHSTCGSMMDACDPLGNATAWYEILVRNFHYHYDTNRAPFGMHMHPSFFSWGPAGDHMNAAKKFLKYAQDLGDVWILTASQVIAWMKDPQDVDQAKSFPPWQCPARPEPRCSSSTVNKCHYTEPKDFYMDTCTKPCPPHFPSPTDPDGK
;
A
#
# COMPACT_ATOMS: atom_id res chain seq x y z
N MET A 1 -14.38 -1.82 -53.05
CA MET A 1 -14.12 -1.85 -51.60
C MET A 1 -15.38 -2.39 -50.95
N ASP A 2 -15.28 -3.58 -50.39
CA ASP A 2 -16.42 -4.43 -50.06
C ASP A 2 -17.10 -3.96 -48.77
N ILE A 3 -18.36 -3.51 -48.87
CA ILE A 3 -19.15 -2.98 -47.76
C ILE A 3 -19.34 -4.06 -46.67
N GLN A 4 -19.31 -5.34 -47.06
CA GLN A 4 -19.37 -6.47 -46.13
C GLN A 4 -18.10 -6.62 -45.28
N ALA A 5 -16.92 -6.33 -45.83
CA ALA A 5 -15.66 -6.36 -45.08
C ALA A 5 -15.58 -5.22 -44.06
N PHE A 6 -16.12 -4.04 -44.41
CA PHE A 6 -16.17 -2.89 -43.49
C PHE A 6 -17.20 -3.12 -42.37
N ALA A 7 -18.35 -3.73 -42.67
CA ALA A 7 -19.35 -4.10 -41.66
C ALA A 7 -18.83 -5.16 -40.69
N LEU A 8 -18.08 -6.17 -41.16
CA LEU A 8 -17.47 -7.19 -40.29
C LEU A 8 -16.38 -6.62 -39.37
N LEU A 9 -15.56 -5.70 -39.88
CA LEU A 9 -14.55 -4.99 -39.10
C LEU A 9 -15.19 -4.10 -38.03
N VAL A 10 -16.26 -3.36 -38.36
CA VAL A 10 -17.01 -2.55 -37.38
C VAL A 10 -17.74 -3.45 -36.36
N PHE A 11 -18.23 -4.63 -36.74
CA PHE A 11 -18.84 -5.58 -35.81
C PHE A 11 -17.80 -6.20 -34.85
N LEU A 12 -16.60 -6.53 -35.35
CA LEU A 12 -15.51 -7.04 -34.51
C LEU A 12 -14.96 -5.97 -33.55
N PHE A 13 -14.91 -4.70 -33.97
CA PHE A 13 -14.54 -3.59 -33.09
C PHE A 13 -15.64 -3.24 -32.06
N THR A 14 -16.92 -3.32 -32.41
CA THR A 14 -18.03 -3.03 -31.48
C THR A 14 -18.30 -4.15 -30.47
N VAL A 15 -18.03 -5.42 -30.84
CA VAL A 15 -18.05 -6.55 -29.90
C VAL A 15 -16.82 -6.55 -28.97
N GLY A 16 -15.65 -6.11 -29.46
CA GLY A 16 -14.42 -6.02 -28.67
C GLY A 16 -14.46 -4.98 -27.53
N ILE A 17 -15.27 -3.93 -27.64
CA ILE A 17 -15.37 -2.87 -26.62
C ILE A 17 -16.32 -3.26 -25.47
N ARG A 18 -17.23 -4.21 -25.69
CA ARG A 18 -18.23 -4.61 -24.67
C ARG A 18 -17.72 -5.57 -23.59
N ALA A 19 -16.46 -6.00 -23.63
CA ALA A 19 -15.98 -7.10 -22.78
C ALA A 19 -14.83 -6.76 -21.82
N GLN A 20 -14.50 -5.48 -21.55
CA GLN A 20 -13.35 -5.17 -20.70
C GLN A 20 -13.56 -5.48 -19.21
N PHE A 21 -14.79 -5.36 -18.70
CA PHE A 21 -15.10 -5.63 -17.30
C PHE A 21 -16.25 -6.63 -17.19
N GLN A 22 -16.00 -7.75 -16.53
CA GLN A 22 -17.01 -8.78 -16.26
C GLN A 22 -17.33 -8.79 -14.76
N PRO A 23 -18.59 -9.08 -14.36
CA PRO A 23 -18.90 -9.32 -12.95
C PRO A 23 -18.04 -10.44 -12.38
N ALA A 24 -17.51 -10.21 -11.19
CA ALA A 24 -16.69 -11.20 -10.50
C ALA A 24 -17.52 -12.43 -10.16
N GLN A 25 -16.99 -13.60 -10.51
CA GLN A 25 -17.59 -14.88 -10.17
C GLN A 25 -17.03 -15.39 -8.83
N PRO A 26 -17.74 -16.28 -8.12
CA PRO A 26 -17.16 -17.03 -7.00
C PRO A 26 -15.85 -17.70 -7.39
N CYS A 27 -14.92 -17.80 -6.45
CA CYS A 27 -13.58 -18.29 -6.78
C CYS A 27 -13.61 -19.77 -7.16
N ASP A 28 -13.07 -20.08 -8.33
CA ASP A 28 -12.79 -21.45 -8.75
C ASP A 28 -11.33 -21.77 -8.39
N ARG A 29 -11.13 -22.58 -7.34
CA ARG A 29 -9.80 -22.91 -6.80
C ARG A 29 -8.94 -23.71 -7.77
N GLU A 30 -9.55 -24.38 -8.75
CA GLU A 30 -8.79 -25.14 -9.76
C GLU A 30 -8.27 -24.24 -10.88
N LYS A 31 -8.93 -23.10 -11.12
CA LYS A 31 -8.52 -22.13 -12.15
C LYS A 31 -7.74 -20.95 -11.57
N CYS A 32 -8.02 -20.58 -10.33
CA CYS A 32 -7.40 -19.43 -9.67
C CYS A 32 -6.10 -19.85 -8.98
N LEU A 33 -5.02 -19.94 -9.76
CA LEU A 33 -3.71 -20.41 -9.30
C LEU A 33 -2.63 -19.32 -9.40
N PRO A 34 -1.61 -19.33 -8.51
CA PRO A 34 -0.43 -18.47 -8.66
C PRO A 34 0.30 -18.71 -9.99
N PRO A 35 1.00 -17.69 -10.54
CA PRO A 35 1.15 -16.33 -10.01
C PRO A 35 -0.07 -15.45 -10.27
N ASP A 36 -1.06 -15.96 -11.01
CA ASP A 36 -2.08 -15.15 -11.65
C ASP A 36 -3.39 -14.99 -10.91
N CYS A 37 -3.59 -15.74 -9.86
CA CYS A 37 -4.79 -15.62 -9.05
C CYS A 37 -4.58 -16.26 -7.69
N ARG A 38 -5.32 -15.78 -6.70
CA ARG A 38 -5.42 -16.43 -5.40
C ARG A 38 -6.80 -16.19 -4.82
N CYS A 39 -7.48 -17.27 -4.46
CA CYS A 39 -8.78 -17.17 -3.84
C CYS A 39 -8.70 -16.53 -2.47
N SER A 40 -9.57 -15.56 -2.28
CA SER A 40 -9.74 -14.78 -1.08
C SER A 40 -10.11 -15.56 0.19
N ASP A 41 -10.93 -16.59 0.05
CA ASP A 41 -11.33 -17.47 1.15
C ASP A 41 -10.26 -18.51 1.50
N ASP A 42 -9.16 -18.58 0.74
CA ASP A 42 -8.01 -19.43 1.05
C ASP A 42 -7.10 -18.76 2.09
N ARG A 43 -7.23 -19.25 3.32
CA ARG A 43 -6.39 -18.83 4.46
C ARG A 43 -5.11 -19.66 4.60
N LYS A 44 -4.87 -20.68 3.76
CA LYS A 44 -3.65 -21.49 3.86
C LYS A 44 -2.44 -20.68 3.38
N PRO A 45 -1.22 -20.96 3.85
CA PRO A 45 -0.03 -20.38 3.25
C PRO A 45 0.00 -20.58 1.71
N PRO A 46 0.35 -19.55 0.92
CA PRO A 46 0.59 -19.67 -0.51
C PRO A 46 1.56 -20.80 -0.88
N GLY A 47 1.39 -21.38 -2.08
CA GLY A 47 2.27 -22.43 -2.61
C GLY A 47 2.14 -23.78 -1.90
N GLY A 48 1.17 -23.96 -0.99
CA GLY A 48 1.03 -25.19 -0.22
C GLY A 48 2.11 -25.38 0.85
N LEU A 49 2.81 -24.31 1.23
CA LEU A 49 3.83 -24.34 2.27
C LEU A 49 3.21 -24.73 3.62
N ALA A 50 3.93 -25.55 4.38
CA ALA A 50 3.58 -25.77 5.78
C ALA A 50 3.77 -24.46 6.57
N THR A 51 2.89 -24.15 7.52
CA THR A 51 2.96 -22.89 8.29
C THR A 51 4.36 -22.61 8.85
N ARG A 52 5.04 -23.60 9.42
CA ARG A 52 6.39 -23.42 10.00
C ARG A 52 7.48 -23.14 8.96
N LYS A 53 7.26 -23.49 7.70
CA LYS A 53 8.16 -23.21 6.58
C LYS A 53 7.80 -21.94 5.81
N ASN A 54 6.65 -21.35 6.12
CA ASN A 54 6.22 -20.09 5.54
C ASN A 54 6.91 -18.95 6.29
N SER A 55 7.71 -18.12 5.62
CA SER A 55 8.27 -16.92 6.23
C SER A 55 7.15 -16.03 6.77
N ALA A 56 7.29 -15.56 8.01
CA ALA A 56 6.34 -14.60 8.54
C ALA A 56 6.59 -13.24 7.90
N ASN A 57 5.72 -12.86 6.97
CA ASN A 57 5.86 -11.61 6.24
C ASN A 57 5.28 -10.47 7.07
N TYR A 58 6.15 -9.58 7.54
CA TYR A 58 5.78 -8.34 8.20
C TYR A 58 5.80 -7.19 7.19
N HIS A 59 4.89 -6.24 7.36
CA HIS A 59 4.84 -5.05 6.55
C HIS A 59 4.76 -3.80 7.41
N GLY A 60 5.74 -2.90 7.26
CA GLY A 60 5.64 -1.53 7.75
C GLY A 60 5.06 -0.65 6.66
N HIS A 61 3.92 -0.02 6.91
CA HIS A 61 3.32 0.91 5.96
C HIS A 61 3.08 2.27 6.60
N PHE A 62 3.63 3.29 5.97
CA PHE A 62 3.52 4.67 6.40
C PHE A 62 2.69 5.47 5.39
N ARG A 63 1.92 6.45 5.88
CA ARG A 63 1.01 7.26 5.06
C ARG A 63 1.30 8.75 5.20
N ASP A 64 0.60 9.49 4.35
CA ASP A 64 0.47 10.95 4.26
C ASP A 64 1.62 11.65 3.55
N ASP A 65 1.56 12.98 3.59
CA ASP A 65 2.54 13.88 3.01
C ASP A 65 3.95 13.57 3.55
N LEU A 66 4.97 13.70 2.70
CA LEU A 66 6.34 13.41 3.12
C LEU A 66 7.11 14.70 3.40
N GLN A 67 7.30 14.97 4.69
CA GLN A 67 8.15 16.03 5.21
C GLN A 67 9.37 15.46 5.94
N LYS A 68 10.38 16.32 6.17
CA LYS A 68 11.65 15.88 6.77
C LYS A 68 11.43 15.21 8.12
N GLN A 69 10.63 15.84 8.98
CA GLN A 69 10.32 15.34 10.32
C GLN A 69 9.70 13.93 10.30
N TYR A 70 8.92 13.59 9.28
CA TYR A 70 8.30 12.27 9.16
C TYR A 70 9.28 11.22 8.63
N LEU A 71 10.09 11.59 7.62
CA LEU A 71 11.13 10.69 7.11
C LEU A 71 12.18 10.37 8.19
N ASP A 72 12.51 11.34 9.05
CA ASP A 72 13.41 11.13 10.19
C ASP A 72 12.84 10.08 11.16
N LEU A 73 11.54 10.12 11.49
CA LEU A 73 10.87 9.12 12.33
C LEU A 73 10.92 7.71 11.72
N TYR A 74 10.71 7.60 10.40
CA TYR A 74 10.76 6.30 9.73
C TYR A 74 12.18 5.73 9.66
N ASN A 75 13.18 6.59 9.43
CA ASN A 75 14.58 6.18 9.50
C ASN A 75 14.93 5.73 10.92
N GLU A 76 14.53 6.50 11.94
CA GLU A 76 14.76 6.17 13.34
C GLU A 76 14.15 4.80 13.70
N LEU A 77 12.92 4.53 13.27
CA LEU A 77 12.23 3.28 13.57
C LEU A 77 12.95 2.05 13.00
N LEU A 78 13.53 2.18 11.80
CA LEU A 78 14.08 1.07 11.02
C LEU A 78 15.62 0.98 11.04
N GLU A 79 16.31 1.96 11.65
CA GLU A 79 17.77 2.12 11.60
C GLU A 79 18.56 0.85 11.90
N GLU A 80 18.17 0.11 12.94
CA GLU A 80 18.86 -1.10 13.39
C GLU A 80 18.21 -2.40 12.89
N VAL A 81 17.16 -2.29 12.07
CA VAL A 81 16.32 -3.43 11.70
C VAL A 81 16.80 -4.05 10.39
N HIS A 82 17.10 -5.34 10.43
CA HIS A 82 17.63 -6.11 9.31
C HIS A 82 16.83 -7.38 9.09
N ASN A 83 16.62 -7.71 7.81
CA ASN A 83 16.00 -8.95 7.39
C ASN A 83 16.97 -10.14 7.53
N PRO A 84 16.50 -11.40 7.50
CA PRO A 84 17.33 -12.59 7.58
C PRO A 84 18.41 -12.74 6.49
N ASN A 85 18.30 -12.01 5.37
CA ASN A 85 19.37 -11.90 4.35
C ASN A 85 20.34 -10.73 4.59
N ASN A 86 20.28 -10.10 5.77
CA ASN A 86 21.07 -8.95 6.17
C ASN A 86 20.78 -7.66 5.37
N CYS A 87 19.69 -7.62 4.59
CA CYS A 87 19.23 -6.38 3.98
C CYS A 87 18.58 -5.46 5.03
N PRO A 88 18.80 -4.15 4.97
CA PRO A 88 18.08 -3.19 5.80
C PRO A 88 16.57 -3.31 5.58
N ALA A 89 15.81 -3.22 6.66
CA ALA A 89 14.35 -3.17 6.60
C ALA A 89 13.89 -1.83 6.02
N VAL A 90 12.89 -1.88 5.14
CA VAL A 90 12.26 -0.71 4.52
C VAL A 90 10.75 -0.87 4.51
N GLY A 91 10.03 0.25 4.46
CA GLY A 91 8.57 0.27 4.38
C GLY A 91 8.03 0.74 3.04
N THR A 92 6.71 0.75 2.92
CA THR A 92 5.98 1.42 1.84
C THR A 92 5.48 2.78 2.32
N LEU A 93 5.78 3.83 1.56
CA LEU A 93 5.28 5.19 1.74
C LEU A 93 4.12 5.43 0.75
N PHE A 94 2.90 5.62 1.26
CA PHE A 94 1.76 6.03 0.45
C PHE A 94 1.63 7.55 0.50
N ILE A 95 1.99 8.20 -0.60
CA ILE A 95 2.29 9.63 -0.64
C ILE A 95 1.16 10.40 -1.32
N SER A 96 0.64 11.41 -0.65
CA SER A 96 -0.26 12.42 -1.23
C SER A 96 0.53 13.64 -1.72
N HIS A 97 0.03 14.37 -2.72
CA HIS A 97 0.79 15.48 -3.31
C HIS A 97 0.96 16.66 -2.35
N ASN A 98 -0.14 17.11 -1.75
CA ASN A 98 -0.19 18.33 -0.97
C ASN A 98 0.85 18.30 0.16
N TYR A 99 1.68 19.34 0.27
CA TYR A 99 2.74 19.51 1.28
C TYR A 99 3.89 18.49 1.25
N THR A 100 3.99 17.66 0.21
CA THR A 100 5.10 16.72 0.02
C THR A 100 6.35 17.39 -0.55
N SER A 101 7.51 17.08 0.04
CA SER A 101 8.82 17.35 -0.55
C SER A 101 9.24 16.20 -1.46
N TYR A 102 9.21 16.41 -2.77
CA TYR A 102 9.64 15.41 -3.74
C TYR A 102 11.15 15.13 -3.72
N PHE A 103 11.97 16.05 -3.23
CA PHE A 103 13.36 15.74 -2.88
C PHE A 103 13.46 14.65 -1.82
N LEU A 104 12.60 14.67 -0.80
CA LEU A 104 12.55 13.62 0.23
C LEU A 104 11.95 12.33 -0.31
N VAL A 105 11.01 12.40 -1.26
CA VAL A 105 10.49 11.21 -1.96
C VAL A 105 11.62 10.51 -2.72
N GLU A 106 12.39 11.27 -3.49
CA GLU A 106 13.57 10.75 -4.22
C GLU A 106 14.62 10.17 -3.25
N THR A 107 14.84 10.86 -2.12
CA THR A 107 15.74 10.39 -1.04
C THR A 107 15.26 9.07 -0.42
N ALA A 108 13.98 8.97 -0.04
CA ALA A 108 13.43 7.73 0.53
C ALA A 108 13.52 6.57 -0.47
N TYR A 109 13.22 6.84 -1.75
CA TYR A 109 13.35 5.84 -2.80
C TYR A 109 14.79 5.37 -2.97
N SER A 110 15.78 6.26 -2.97
CA SER A 110 17.21 5.87 -3.04
C SER A 110 17.63 4.94 -1.91
N LYS A 111 17.05 5.11 -0.71
CA LYS A 111 17.29 4.28 0.48
C LYS A 111 16.56 2.94 0.49
N GLY A 112 15.75 2.65 -0.53
CA GLY A 112 15.08 1.35 -0.68
C GLY A 112 13.59 1.35 -0.36
N PHE A 113 13.02 2.42 0.22
CA PHE A 113 11.58 2.51 0.47
C PHE A 113 10.78 2.32 -0.82
N GLU A 114 9.63 1.68 -0.71
CA GLU A 114 8.64 1.69 -1.78
C GLU A 114 7.86 3.01 -1.74
N THR A 115 7.64 3.61 -2.90
CA THR A 115 6.78 4.78 -3.05
C THR A 115 5.51 4.37 -3.78
N ALA A 116 4.37 4.65 -3.16
CA ALA A 116 3.04 4.29 -3.63
C ALA A 116 2.11 5.50 -3.61
N ASP A 117 1.04 5.41 -4.37
CA ASP A 117 0.10 6.49 -4.62
C ASP A 117 -0.93 6.63 -3.49
N HIS A 118 -1.18 7.87 -3.05
CA HIS A 118 -2.22 8.23 -2.08
C HIS A 118 -3.03 9.45 -2.53
N THR A 119 -3.29 9.56 -3.83
CA THR A 119 -3.98 10.65 -4.54
C THR A 119 -3.26 12.00 -4.51
N VAL A 120 -3.68 12.93 -5.36
CA VAL A 120 -3.09 14.27 -5.40
C VAL A 120 -3.61 15.07 -4.20
N THR A 121 -4.94 15.17 -4.07
CA THR A 121 -5.54 16.16 -3.17
C THR A 121 -5.71 15.68 -1.73
N HIS A 122 -5.87 14.37 -1.53
CA HIS A 122 -6.37 13.79 -0.28
C HIS A 122 -7.62 14.55 0.24
N GLN A 123 -8.52 14.92 -0.69
CA GLN A 123 -9.70 15.77 -0.46
C GLN A 123 -10.61 15.29 0.68
N GLU A 124 -11.00 16.23 1.54
CA GLU A 124 -12.06 16.05 2.54
C GLU A 124 -13.42 16.57 2.04
N PRO A 125 -14.55 16.07 2.57
CA PRO A 125 -14.69 14.97 3.54
C PRO A 125 -14.68 13.59 2.84
N THR A 126 -14.77 12.51 3.62
CA THR A 126 -14.81 11.13 3.10
C THR A 126 -15.91 10.88 2.04
N THR A 127 -17.04 11.61 2.09
CA THR A 127 -18.11 11.49 1.08
C THR A 127 -17.66 11.92 -0.33
N TYR A 128 -16.65 12.77 -0.46
CA TYR A 128 -16.05 13.11 -1.76
C TYR A 128 -15.58 11.85 -2.48
N TRP A 129 -14.84 10.97 -1.79
CA TRP A 129 -14.32 9.73 -2.36
C TRP A 129 -15.40 8.67 -2.56
N GLN A 130 -16.40 8.67 -1.68
CA GLN A 130 -17.54 7.75 -1.77
C GLN A 130 -18.38 8.00 -3.03
N ASP A 131 -18.60 9.28 -3.36
CA ASP A 131 -19.45 9.71 -4.48
C ASP A 131 -18.65 10.01 -5.75
N ALA A 132 -17.31 9.94 -5.68
CA ALA A 132 -16.42 10.18 -6.80
C ALA A 132 -16.70 9.23 -7.97
N ASP A 133 -16.86 9.83 -9.17
CA ASP A 133 -16.97 9.08 -10.40
C ASP A 133 -15.62 8.54 -10.89
N TYR A 134 -15.64 7.80 -11.99
CA TYR A 134 -14.43 7.26 -12.58
C TYR A 134 -13.42 8.34 -12.99
N THR A 135 -13.88 9.49 -13.47
CA THR A 135 -13.01 10.57 -13.95
C THR A 135 -12.26 11.18 -12.78
N VAL A 136 -12.95 11.47 -11.67
CA VAL A 136 -12.34 11.96 -10.44
C VAL A 136 -11.27 10.98 -9.93
N TRP A 137 -11.61 9.69 -9.78
CA TRP A 137 -10.64 8.69 -9.36
C TRP A 137 -9.46 8.57 -10.33
N LYS A 138 -9.71 8.59 -11.64
CA LYS A 138 -8.67 8.51 -12.66
C LYS A 138 -7.72 9.70 -12.58
N ASP A 139 -8.23 10.92 -12.47
CA ASP A 139 -7.41 12.14 -12.44
C ASP A 139 -6.58 12.20 -11.16
N GLU A 140 -7.17 11.87 -10.01
CA GLU A 140 -6.47 11.80 -8.73
C GLU A 140 -5.36 10.74 -8.70
N ILE A 141 -5.62 9.54 -9.21
CA ILE A 141 -4.66 8.43 -9.20
C ILE A 141 -3.60 8.60 -10.30
N PHE A 142 -4.00 8.94 -11.53
CA PHE A 142 -3.04 9.04 -12.63
C PHE A 142 -2.22 10.31 -12.51
N GLY A 143 -2.84 11.39 -12.03
CA GLY A 143 -2.13 12.63 -11.71
C GLY A 143 -1.05 12.38 -10.69
N GLN A 144 -1.36 11.73 -9.56
CA GLN A 144 -0.35 11.48 -8.53
C GLN A 144 0.76 10.54 -9.00
N LYS A 145 0.44 9.51 -9.78
CA LYS A 145 1.45 8.65 -10.42
C LYS A 145 2.41 9.44 -11.33
N GLU A 146 1.92 10.37 -12.14
CA GLU A 146 2.75 11.24 -12.98
C GLU A 146 3.61 12.20 -12.13
N ILE A 147 3.03 12.81 -11.09
CA ILE A 147 3.74 13.74 -10.22
C ILE A 147 4.88 13.03 -9.47
N LEU A 148 4.62 11.84 -8.89
CA LEU A 148 5.64 11.00 -8.25
C LEU A 148 6.75 10.62 -9.23
N HIS A 149 6.40 10.27 -10.48
CA HIS A 149 7.37 9.95 -11.50
C HIS A 149 8.29 11.13 -11.83
N ARG A 150 7.69 12.30 -12.08
CA ARG A 150 8.39 13.48 -12.61
C ARG A 150 9.18 14.21 -11.55
N PHE A 151 8.54 14.52 -10.43
CA PHE A 151 9.14 15.36 -9.40
C PHE A 151 9.88 14.54 -8.35
N GLY A 152 9.42 13.31 -8.06
CA GLY A 152 10.09 12.35 -7.17
C GLY A 152 11.13 11.46 -7.86
N ASN A 153 11.30 11.57 -9.18
CA ASN A 153 12.25 10.77 -9.99
C ASN A 153 12.08 9.26 -9.84
N ILE A 154 10.86 8.80 -9.53
CA ILE A 154 10.56 7.38 -9.39
C ILE A 154 10.32 6.80 -10.79
N PRO A 155 10.95 5.69 -11.19
CA PRO A 155 10.63 5.07 -12.47
C PRO A 155 9.12 4.76 -12.56
N TYR A 156 8.46 5.18 -13.63
CA TYR A 156 6.99 5.10 -13.74
C TYR A 156 6.43 3.70 -13.45
N GLY A 157 7.10 2.66 -13.97
CA GLY A 157 6.73 1.26 -13.75
C GLY A 157 7.02 0.71 -12.34
N LYS A 158 7.59 1.51 -11.44
CA LYS A 158 7.83 1.17 -10.02
C LYS A 158 6.78 1.78 -9.09
N ILE A 159 5.91 2.66 -9.59
CA ILE A 159 4.76 3.18 -8.85
C ILE A 159 3.59 2.22 -9.10
N THR A 160 3.52 1.17 -8.29
CA THR A 160 2.65 0.01 -8.53
C THR A 160 1.59 -0.21 -7.46
N GLY A 161 1.65 0.55 -6.37
CA GLY A 161 0.76 0.45 -5.23
C GLY A 161 -0.14 1.66 -5.09
N PHE A 162 -1.34 1.42 -4.58
CA PHE A 162 -2.30 2.47 -4.27
C PHE A 162 -2.94 2.28 -2.90
N ARG A 163 -3.40 3.40 -2.35
CA ARG A 163 -4.15 3.47 -1.10
C ARG A 163 -5.14 4.63 -1.15
N ALA A 164 -6.40 4.37 -0.85
CA ALA A 164 -7.45 5.37 -0.83
C ALA A 164 -7.38 6.23 0.43
N PRO A 165 -7.55 7.56 0.31
CA PRO A 165 -7.78 8.46 1.44
C PRO A 165 -8.92 7.95 2.32
N PHE A 166 -8.73 8.03 3.63
CA PHE A 166 -9.70 7.57 4.65
C PHE A 166 -10.15 6.11 4.53
N LEU A 167 -9.43 5.27 3.77
CA LEU A 167 -9.84 3.90 3.44
C LEU A 167 -11.19 3.84 2.68
N MET A 168 -11.57 4.93 2.02
CA MET A 168 -12.81 5.02 1.25
C MET A 168 -12.57 4.60 -0.19
N PHE A 169 -12.82 3.32 -0.48
CA PHE A 169 -12.67 2.74 -1.81
C PHE A 169 -14.01 2.60 -2.53
N THR A 170 -14.00 2.55 -3.87
CA THR A 170 -15.21 2.35 -4.70
C THR A 170 -14.93 1.46 -5.92
N GLU A 171 -15.99 0.94 -6.56
CA GLU A 171 -15.89 0.28 -7.88
C GLU A 171 -15.13 1.14 -8.91
N ASN A 172 -15.38 2.44 -8.94
CA ASN A 172 -14.72 3.36 -9.87
C ASN A 172 -13.22 3.49 -9.59
N MET A 173 -12.83 3.47 -8.31
CA MET A 173 -11.43 3.43 -7.89
C MET A 173 -10.72 2.19 -8.42
N PHE A 174 -11.27 0.99 -8.19
CA PHE A 174 -10.68 -0.26 -8.68
C PHE A 174 -10.58 -0.30 -10.20
N LYS A 175 -11.59 0.25 -10.90
CA LYS A 175 -11.54 0.44 -12.36
C LYS A 175 -10.38 1.35 -12.76
N ALA A 176 -10.18 2.48 -12.08
CA ALA A 176 -9.05 3.38 -12.35
C ALA A 176 -7.71 2.67 -12.13
N LEU A 177 -7.54 1.95 -11.02
CA LEU A 177 -6.33 1.18 -10.73
C LEU A 177 -5.98 0.16 -11.81
N HIS A 178 -6.98 -0.62 -12.24
CA HIS A 178 -6.79 -1.60 -13.30
C HIS A 178 -6.37 -0.93 -14.62
N MET A 179 -7.04 0.16 -15.01
CA MET A 179 -6.69 0.92 -16.22
C MET A 179 -5.31 1.58 -16.14
N GLY A 180 -4.84 1.92 -14.93
CA GLY A 180 -3.54 2.53 -14.66
C GLY A 180 -2.39 1.55 -14.47
N ASN A 181 -2.62 0.25 -14.70
CA ASN A 181 -1.66 -0.84 -14.47
C ASN A 181 -1.08 -0.84 -13.05
N PHE A 182 -1.90 -0.53 -12.04
CA PHE A 182 -1.52 -0.77 -10.65
C PHE A 182 -1.55 -2.26 -10.35
N THR A 183 -0.65 -2.70 -9.47
CA THR A 183 -0.50 -4.11 -9.11
C THR A 183 -1.23 -4.47 -7.83
N TYR A 184 -1.40 -3.51 -6.91
CA TYR A 184 -2.12 -3.76 -5.67
C TYR A 184 -2.84 -2.52 -5.13
N ASP A 185 -3.91 -2.78 -4.39
CA ASP A 185 -4.58 -1.87 -3.45
C ASP A 185 -4.34 -2.35 -2.00
N LEU A 186 -4.31 -1.40 -1.06
CA LEU A 186 -4.28 -1.66 0.38
C LEU A 186 -5.29 -0.75 1.10
N SER A 187 -6.47 -0.57 0.53
CA SER A 187 -7.48 0.33 1.07
C SER A 187 -8.51 -0.39 1.91
N TRP A 188 -8.66 -1.71 1.77
CA TRP A 188 -9.80 -2.44 2.32
C TRP A 188 -9.59 -2.88 3.77
N PRO A 189 -10.33 -2.30 4.75
CA PRO A 189 -10.29 -2.76 6.13
C PRO A 189 -10.90 -4.15 6.26
N ALA A 190 -10.13 -5.10 6.79
CA ALA A 190 -10.54 -6.46 7.00
C ALA A 190 -10.99 -6.66 8.46
N GLN A 191 -12.29 -6.51 8.69
CA GLN A 191 -12.90 -6.87 9.97
C GLN A 191 -12.90 -8.39 10.14
N ILE A 192 -11.95 -8.89 10.90
CA ILE A 192 -11.83 -10.30 11.24
C ILE A 192 -12.41 -10.58 12.63
N LYS A 193 -12.82 -11.82 12.85
CA LYS A 193 -12.97 -12.35 14.20
C LYS A 193 -11.62 -12.96 14.60
N PHE A 194 -11.18 -12.66 15.81
CA PHE A 194 -9.99 -13.29 16.39
C PHE A 194 -10.37 -14.66 16.97
N ASP A 195 -10.61 -15.63 16.09
CA ASP A 195 -11.14 -16.96 16.39
C ASP A 195 -10.09 -18.09 16.28
N GLY A 196 -8.84 -17.72 15.98
CA GLY A 196 -7.72 -18.66 15.86
C GLY A 196 -7.54 -19.26 14.47
N HIS A 197 -8.40 -18.92 13.49
CA HIS A 197 -8.26 -19.38 12.10
C HIS A 197 -7.29 -18.54 11.25
N GLY A 198 -6.70 -17.50 11.83
CA GLY A 198 -5.82 -16.55 11.15
C GLY A 198 -6.54 -15.57 10.20
N PRO A 199 -5.87 -14.48 9.78
CA PRO A 199 -6.44 -13.48 8.89
C PRO A 199 -6.53 -13.93 7.42
N CYS A 200 -7.21 -13.12 6.59
CA CYS A 200 -7.14 -13.25 5.13
C CYS A 200 -5.73 -12.88 4.63
N THR A 201 -5.30 -13.52 3.54
CA THR A 201 -4.01 -13.22 2.87
C THR A 201 -4.24 -12.27 1.67
N PRO A 202 -3.20 -11.64 1.09
CA PRO A 202 -3.35 -10.88 -0.14
C PRO A 202 -3.91 -11.74 -1.26
N THR A 203 -4.91 -11.25 -1.99
CA THR A 203 -5.65 -12.08 -2.94
C THR A 203 -5.94 -11.33 -4.22
N ARG A 204 -6.11 -12.05 -5.33
CA ARG A 204 -6.70 -11.46 -6.53
C ARG A 204 -8.20 -11.64 -6.41
N TRP A 205 -8.90 -10.52 -6.53
CA TRP A 205 -10.33 -10.34 -6.33
C TRP A 205 -11.15 -11.64 -6.28
N THR A 206 -11.54 -12.01 -5.07
CA THR A 206 -12.77 -12.74 -4.75
C THR A 206 -13.12 -12.42 -3.30
N THR A 207 -14.30 -12.79 -2.88
CA THR A 207 -14.88 -12.49 -1.57
C THR A 207 -14.21 -13.24 -0.42
N CYS A 208 -13.12 -12.72 0.16
CA CYS A 208 -12.82 -13.12 1.54
C CYS A 208 -14.06 -12.60 2.26
N ARG A 209 -14.66 -13.38 3.16
CA ARG A 209 -15.73 -12.87 4.01
C ARG A 209 -15.12 -11.85 5.00
N LEU A 210 -14.44 -10.81 4.50
CA LEU A 210 -14.44 -9.49 5.09
C LEU A 210 -15.92 -9.19 5.19
N ARG A 211 -16.47 -9.30 6.40
CA ARG A 211 -17.86 -8.93 6.60
C ARG A 211 -17.99 -7.54 5.97
N PRO A 212 -18.91 -7.33 5.02
CA PRO A 212 -19.32 -5.99 4.74
C PRO A 212 -19.68 -5.42 6.11
N VAL A 213 -19.02 -4.32 6.47
CA VAL A 213 -19.49 -3.40 7.50
C VAL A 213 -21.02 -3.29 7.32
N PRO A 214 -21.82 -3.10 8.40
CA PRO A 214 -23.26 -2.95 8.28
C PRO A 214 -23.64 -2.05 7.09
N PRO A 215 -24.80 -2.25 6.45
CA PRO A 215 -25.14 -1.79 5.10
C PRO A 215 -25.38 -0.27 5.02
N LEU A 216 -24.44 0.54 5.48
CA LEU A 216 -24.53 2.00 5.49
C LEU A 216 -23.76 2.64 4.34
N TYR A 217 -22.80 1.95 3.73
CA TYR A 217 -22.08 2.48 2.57
C TYR A 217 -21.90 1.39 1.53
N LYS A 218 -22.50 1.60 0.34
CA LYS A 218 -22.31 0.75 -0.85
C LYS A 218 -21.09 1.22 -1.65
N PRO A 219 -19.87 0.72 -1.37
CA PRO A 219 -18.87 0.82 -2.44
C PRO A 219 -17.96 -0.42 -2.59
N CYS A 220 -18.38 -1.60 -2.11
CA CYS A 220 -17.67 -2.85 -2.44
C CYS A 220 -17.68 -3.09 -3.96
N PRO A 221 -16.52 -3.31 -4.59
CA PRO A 221 -16.49 -3.62 -6.00
C PRO A 221 -17.25 -4.92 -6.31
N LYS A 222 -17.71 -5.07 -7.55
CA LYS A 222 -18.48 -6.19 -8.06
C LYS A 222 -17.89 -6.76 -9.34
N MET A 223 -17.07 -6.00 -10.03
CA MET A 223 -16.43 -6.43 -11.27
C MET A 223 -15.09 -7.10 -10.99
N SER A 224 -14.62 -7.88 -11.95
CA SER A 224 -13.32 -8.54 -11.92
C SER A 224 -12.26 -7.62 -12.52
N TYR A 225 -11.12 -7.51 -11.82
CA TYR A 225 -9.94 -6.75 -12.24
C TYR A 225 -8.71 -7.67 -12.27
N PRO A 226 -8.55 -8.52 -13.29
CA PRO A 226 -7.40 -9.40 -13.40
C PRO A 226 -6.07 -8.63 -13.32
N GLY A 227 -5.09 -9.19 -12.60
CA GLY A 227 -3.78 -8.56 -12.40
C GLY A 227 -3.68 -7.63 -11.18
N LEU A 228 -4.81 -7.13 -10.66
CA LEU A 228 -4.86 -6.30 -9.46
C LEU A 228 -5.01 -7.17 -8.21
N TRP A 229 -4.15 -6.94 -7.22
CA TRP A 229 -4.19 -7.59 -5.91
C TRP A 229 -4.83 -6.69 -4.86
N GLU A 230 -5.57 -7.29 -3.93
CA GLU A 230 -5.95 -6.64 -2.69
C GLU A 230 -5.04 -7.16 -1.58
N ILE A 231 -4.40 -6.27 -0.83
CA ILE A 231 -3.73 -6.59 0.43
C ILE A 231 -4.68 -6.18 1.57
N PRO A 232 -5.33 -7.14 2.26
CA PRO A 232 -6.28 -6.82 3.32
C PRO A 232 -5.64 -6.00 4.45
N ASN A 233 -6.27 -4.89 4.82
CA ASN A 233 -5.88 -4.07 5.96
C ASN A 233 -6.52 -4.62 7.23
N VAL A 234 -5.91 -5.64 7.85
CA VAL A 234 -6.49 -6.40 8.98
C VAL A 234 -6.67 -5.51 10.22
N ASN A 235 -7.87 -5.53 10.80
CA ASN A 235 -8.15 -4.86 12.06
C ASN A 235 -7.27 -5.39 13.21
N LEU A 236 -6.93 -4.51 14.16
CA LEU A 236 -6.12 -4.87 15.32
C LEU A 236 -6.98 -5.24 16.54
N MET A 237 -6.41 -6.02 17.44
CA MET A 237 -6.93 -6.30 18.76
C MET A 237 -6.30 -5.35 19.79
N ASN A 238 -7.13 -4.64 20.55
CA ASN A 238 -6.71 -3.81 21.67
C ASN A 238 -6.22 -4.64 22.85
N LYS A 239 -5.61 -3.97 23.84
CA LYS A 239 -5.16 -4.60 25.09
C LYS A 239 -6.29 -5.30 25.84
N ASP A 240 -7.49 -4.74 25.83
CA ASP A 240 -8.70 -5.29 26.44
C ASP A 240 -9.40 -6.38 25.60
N HIS A 241 -8.75 -6.84 24.53
CA HIS A 241 -9.26 -7.82 23.56
C HIS A 241 -10.41 -7.31 22.68
N SER A 242 -10.80 -6.04 22.78
CA SER A 242 -11.75 -5.45 21.83
C SER A 242 -11.12 -5.31 20.45
N THR A 243 -11.96 -5.34 19.41
CA THR A 243 -11.50 -5.07 18.04
C THR A 243 -11.41 -3.56 17.81
N CYS A 244 -10.26 -3.11 17.34
CA CYS A 244 -10.01 -1.76 16.88
C CYS A 244 -10.15 -1.67 15.34
N GLY A 245 -10.12 -0.45 14.78
CA GLY A 245 -9.76 -0.22 13.38
C GLY A 245 -8.43 -0.84 12.94
N SER A 246 -8.15 -0.73 11.64
CA SER A 246 -6.99 -1.33 10.98
C SER A 246 -5.76 -0.41 10.90
N MET A 247 -5.90 0.83 11.35
CA MET A 247 -4.82 1.79 11.51
C MET A 247 -4.43 1.86 12.99
N MET A 248 -3.13 1.83 13.30
CA MET A 248 -2.66 1.78 14.69
C MET A 248 -3.09 3.00 15.49
N ASP A 249 -3.04 4.18 14.88
CA ASP A 249 -3.46 5.44 15.48
C ASP A 249 -4.96 5.49 15.85
N ALA A 250 -5.78 4.53 15.39
CA ALA A 250 -7.19 4.41 15.76
C ALA A 250 -7.47 3.51 16.99
N CYS A 251 -6.46 2.87 17.59
CA CYS A 251 -6.66 1.82 18.61
C CYS A 251 -6.54 2.28 20.05
N ASP A 252 -5.40 2.85 20.42
CA ASP A 252 -5.14 3.36 21.77
C ASP A 252 -4.17 4.55 21.70
N PRO A 253 -4.63 5.72 21.25
CA PRO A 253 -3.75 6.88 21.04
C PRO A 253 -3.12 7.42 22.34
N LEU A 254 -3.61 6.99 23.51
CA LEU A 254 -3.08 7.36 24.83
C LEU A 254 -2.31 6.20 25.50
N GLY A 255 -2.17 5.07 24.82
CA GLY A 255 -1.45 3.90 25.31
C GLY A 255 0.02 4.23 25.59
N ASN A 256 0.54 3.75 26.72
CA ASN A 256 1.97 3.87 27.01
C ASN A 256 2.80 2.79 26.28
N ALA A 257 4.12 2.85 26.42
CA ALA A 257 5.03 1.92 25.70
C ALA A 257 4.73 0.44 25.98
N THR A 258 4.35 0.11 27.22
CA THR A 258 3.99 -1.27 27.60
C THR A 258 2.71 -1.72 26.92
N ALA A 259 1.66 -0.89 26.93
CA ALA A 259 0.39 -1.20 26.29
C ALA A 259 0.56 -1.42 24.79
N TRP A 260 1.30 -0.54 24.11
CA TRP A 260 1.55 -0.66 22.68
C TRP A 260 2.41 -1.87 22.32
N TYR A 261 3.43 -2.18 23.13
CA TYR A 261 4.22 -3.39 22.92
C TYR A 261 3.35 -4.65 23.04
N GLU A 262 2.46 -4.72 24.04
CA GLU A 262 1.51 -5.82 24.20
C GLU A 262 0.53 -5.93 23.01
N ILE A 263 0.00 -4.81 22.52
CA ILE A 263 -0.87 -4.76 21.34
C ILE A 263 -0.13 -5.31 20.12
N LEU A 264 1.09 -4.85 19.86
CA LEU A 264 1.89 -5.28 18.71
C LEU A 264 2.23 -6.78 18.77
N VAL A 265 2.77 -7.26 19.88
CA VAL A 265 3.14 -8.68 20.06
C VAL A 265 1.93 -9.58 19.91
N ARG A 266 0.79 -9.21 20.49
CA ARG A 266 -0.46 -9.99 20.42
C ARG A 266 -0.98 -10.11 18.99
N ASN A 267 -1.07 -8.99 18.28
CA ASN A 267 -1.56 -8.99 16.90
C ASN A 267 -0.57 -9.73 15.98
N PHE A 268 0.73 -9.55 16.19
CA PHE A 268 1.75 -10.33 15.50
C PHE A 268 1.56 -11.84 15.70
N HIS A 269 1.41 -12.32 16.93
CA HIS A 269 1.21 -13.75 17.20
C HIS A 269 -0.08 -14.30 16.63
N TYR A 270 -1.13 -13.49 16.54
CA TYR A 270 -2.35 -13.91 15.84
C TYR A 270 -2.06 -14.28 14.38
N HIS A 271 -1.16 -13.58 13.71
CA HIS A 271 -0.72 -13.92 12.36
C HIS A 271 0.32 -15.05 12.38
N TYR A 272 1.36 -14.90 13.20
CA TYR A 272 2.55 -15.76 13.24
C TYR A 272 2.25 -17.22 13.63
N ASP A 273 1.36 -17.42 14.61
CA ASP A 273 1.02 -18.75 15.14
C ASP A 273 -0.10 -19.45 14.37
N THR A 274 -0.83 -18.73 13.50
CA THR A 274 -1.96 -19.28 12.74
C THR A 274 -1.55 -19.68 11.31
N ASN A 275 -1.67 -18.77 10.35
CA ASN A 275 -1.41 -19.03 8.94
C ASN A 275 -0.23 -18.21 8.37
N ARG A 276 0.41 -17.39 9.20
CA ARG A 276 1.48 -16.46 8.80
C ARG A 276 1.07 -15.53 7.67
N ALA A 277 -0.21 -15.15 7.63
CA ALA A 277 -0.66 -14.07 6.77
C ALA A 277 0.10 -12.77 7.11
N PRO A 278 0.42 -11.94 6.10
CA PRO A 278 0.95 -10.60 6.28
C PRO A 278 0.43 -9.83 7.50
N PHE A 279 1.31 -9.50 8.45
CA PHE A 279 0.98 -8.56 9.53
C PHE A 279 1.38 -7.14 9.12
N GLY A 280 0.42 -6.22 9.15
CA GLY A 280 0.62 -4.82 8.75
C GLY A 280 0.66 -3.87 9.95
N MET A 281 1.75 -3.11 10.07
CA MET A 281 1.83 -1.93 10.93
C MET A 281 1.52 -0.69 10.08
N HIS A 282 0.25 -0.29 10.05
CA HIS A 282 -0.24 0.86 9.28
C HIS A 282 -0.46 2.06 10.21
N MET A 283 0.21 3.18 9.93
CA MET A 283 0.12 4.38 10.77
C MET A 283 0.39 5.67 10.00
N HIS A 284 -0.14 6.78 10.53
CA HIS A 284 0.30 8.13 10.21
C HIS A 284 1.55 8.49 11.03
N PRO A 285 2.42 9.40 10.56
CA PRO A 285 3.61 9.80 11.32
C PRO A 285 3.26 10.43 12.68
N SER A 286 2.08 11.07 12.77
CA SER A 286 1.52 11.62 14.00
C SER A 286 1.38 10.59 15.11
N PHE A 287 1.28 9.29 14.79
CA PHE A 287 1.26 8.21 15.76
C PHE A 287 2.45 8.27 16.73
N PHE A 288 3.65 8.58 16.24
CA PHE A 288 4.85 8.67 17.08
C PHE A 288 4.90 9.96 17.92
N SER A 289 4.09 10.96 17.55
CA SER A 289 3.90 12.19 18.30
C SER A 289 2.79 12.09 19.35
N TRP A 290 1.96 11.04 19.30
CA TRP A 290 0.88 10.79 20.25
C TRP A 290 1.37 9.94 21.43
N GLY A 291 0.73 10.09 22.60
CA GLY A 291 1.12 9.43 23.85
C GLY A 291 2.19 10.18 24.68
N PRO A 292 2.53 9.68 25.88
CA PRO A 292 3.59 10.25 26.70
C PRO A 292 4.95 10.16 25.97
N ALA A 293 5.55 11.30 25.64
CA ALA A 293 6.95 11.50 25.19
C ALA A 293 7.68 10.27 24.57
N GLY A 294 7.26 9.82 23.37
CA GLY A 294 7.99 8.82 22.59
C GLY A 294 7.66 7.35 22.89
N ASP A 295 6.67 7.09 23.75
CA ASP A 295 6.27 5.73 24.14
C ASP A 295 5.89 4.83 22.96
N HIS A 296 5.17 5.36 21.97
CA HIS A 296 4.78 4.62 20.77
C HIS A 296 5.99 4.20 19.93
N MET A 297 6.99 5.09 19.78
CA MET A 297 8.25 4.79 19.09
C MET A 297 9.04 3.72 19.84
N ASN A 298 9.16 3.85 21.16
CA ASN A 298 9.84 2.87 22.01
C ASN A 298 9.19 1.48 21.92
N ALA A 299 7.85 1.41 21.95
CA ALA A 299 7.11 0.17 21.78
C ALA A 299 7.34 -0.47 20.41
N ALA A 300 7.28 0.33 19.34
CA ALA A 300 7.47 -0.14 17.98
C ALA A 300 8.90 -0.66 17.74
N LYS A 301 9.93 0.08 18.17
CA LYS A 301 11.34 -0.37 18.13
C LYS A 301 11.54 -1.67 18.89
N LYS A 302 11.01 -1.75 20.12
CA LYS A 302 11.11 -2.97 20.94
C LYS A 302 10.44 -4.17 20.26
N PHE A 303 9.27 -3.96 19.66
CA PHE A 303 8.57 -5.00 18.91
C PHE A 303 9.35 -5.45 17.65
N LEU A 304 9.88 -4.51 16.86
CA LEU A 304 10.66 -4.84 15.66
C LEU A 304 11.91 -5.63 16.01
N LYS A 305 12.60 -5.27 17.10
CA LYS A 305 13.73 -6.04 17.62
C LYS A 305 13.33 -7.46 18.02
N TYR A 306 12.23 -7.60 18.77
CA TYR A 306 11.67 -8.91 19.12
C TYR A 306 11.34 -9.75 17.89
N ALA A 307 10.70 -9.16 16.87
CA ALA A 307 10.34 -9.85 15.64
C ALA A 307 11.58 -10.29 14.84
N GLN A 308 12.58 -9.43 14.71
CA GLN A 308 13.86 -9.75 14.07
C GLN A 308 14.58 -10.91 14.77
N ASP A 309 14.59 -10.94 16.10
CA ASP A 309 15.30 -11.96 16.89
C ASP A 309 14.68 -13.37 16.76
N LEU A 310 13.48 -13.50 16.17
CA LEU A 310 12.88 -14.81 15.81
C LEU A 310 13.60 -15.48 14.62
N GLY A 311 14.27 -14.70 13.76
CA GLY A 311 15.11 -15.20 12.66
C GLY A 311 14.38 -15.65 11.39
N ASP A 312 13.05 -15.80 11.43
CA ASP A 312 12.21 -16.17 10.27
C ASP A 312 11.13 -15.12 9.92
N VAL A 313 11.25 -13.92 10.49
CA VAL A 313 10.39 -12.76 10.22
C VAL A 313 11.07 -11.80 9.25
N TRP A 314 10.31 -11.33 8.26
CA TRP A 314 10.79 -10.45 7.21
C TRP A 314 10.01 -9.13 7.20
N ILE A 315 10.72 -8.02 7.34
CA ILE A 315 10.19 -6.65 7.20
C ILE A 315 10.26 -6.22 5.74
N LEU A 316 9.10 -6.19 5.07
CA LEU A 316 9.01 -6.05 3.61
C LEU A 316 8.09 -4.89 3.20
N THR A 317 8.29 -4.41 1.98
CA THR A 317 7.35 -3.51 1.30
C THR A 317 6.12 -4.30 0.77
N ALA A 318 5.02 -3.60 0.48
CA ALA A 318 3.84 -4.22 -0.13
C ALA A 318 4.17 -4.91 -1.46
N SER A 319 4.93 -4.27 -2.36
CA SER A 319 5.32 -4.92 -3.63
C SER A 319 6.16 -6.18 -3.43
N GLN A 320 7.06 -6.21 -2.44
CA GLN A 320 7.84 -7.40 -2.10
C GLN A 320 6.95 -8.55 -1.64
N VAL A 321 5.88 -8.25 -0.92
CA VAL A 321 4.92 -9.27 -0.51
C VAL A 321 4.07 -9.72 -1.67
N ILE A 322 3.59 -8.83 -2.53
CA ILE A 322 2.90 -9.24 -3.76
C ILE A 322 3.80 -10.11 -4.63
N ALA A 323 5.10 -9.82 -4.71
CA ALA A 323 6.04 -10.68 -5.42
C ALA A 323 6.11 -12.09 -4.82
N TRP A 324 6.17 -12.20 -3.49
CA TRP A 324 6.15 -13.49 -2.80
C TRP A 324 4.80 -14.21 -2.91
N MET A 325 3.68 -13.49 -2.91
CA MET A 325 2.35 -14.07 -3.11
C MET A 325 2.20 -14.67 -4.52
N LYS A 326 2.93 -14.12 -5.51
CA LYS A 326 2.99 -14.64 -6.88
C LYS A 326 3.92 -15.84 -6.99
N ASP A 327 5.03 -15.85 -6.25
CA ASP A 327 6.05 -16.92 -6.28
C ASP A 327 6.50 -17.28 -4.84
N PRO A 328 5.70 -18.07 -4.11
CA PRO A 328 5.94 -18.33 -2.69
C PRO A 328 7.24 -19.10 -2.45
N GLN A 329 8.13 -18.49 -1.66
CA GLN A 329 9.38 -19.08 -1.21
C GLN A 329 9.27 -19.57 0.24
N ASP A 330 9.89 -20.71 0.56
CA ASP A 330 10.05 -21.11 1.95
C ASP A 330 11.13 -20.27 2.68
N VAL A 331 11.23 -20.44 4.00
CA VAL A 331 12.17 -19.70 4.87
C VAL A 331 13.65 -19.78 4.43
N ASP A 332 14.06 -20.88 3.81
CA ASP A 332 15.45 -21.07 3.38
C ASP A 332 15.68 -20.38 2.02
N GLN A 333 14.76 -20.57 1.08
CA GLN A 333 14.81 -19.99 -0.28
C GLN A 333 14.62 -18.47 -0.28
N ALA A 334 13.81 -17.95 0.65
CA ALA A 334 13.53 -16.54 0.86
C ALA A 334 14.81 -15.68 0.95
N LYS A 335 15.88 -16.21 1.55
CA LYS A 335 17.17 -15.51 1.71
C LYS A 335 17.79 -15.10 0.38
N SER A 336 17.59 -15.90 -0.65
CA SER A 336 18.07 -15.67 -2.02
C SER A 336 16.98 -15.18 -2.98
N PHE A 337 15.75 -14.92 -2.50
CA PHE A 337 14.65 -14.53 -3.36
C PHE A 337 14.93 -13.15 -3.99
N PRO A 338 15.03 -13.04 -5.33
CA PRO A 338 15.48 -11.80 -5.98
C PRO A 338 14.66 -10.55 -5.61
N PRO A 339 13.32 -10.61 -5.49
CA PRO A 339 12.52 -9.46 -5.05
C PRO A 339 12.79 -8.97 -3.62
N TRP A 340 13.32 -9.82 -2.74
CA TRP A 340 13.63 -9.48 -1.34
C TRP A 340 15.09 -9.08 -1.12
N GLN A 341 15.90 -9.09 -2.18
CA GLN A 341 17.24 -8.52 -2.11
C GLN A 341 17.17 -6.99 -2.07
N CYS A 342 18.24 -6.37 -1.59
CA CYS A 342 18.39 -4.92 -1.45
C CYS A 342 19.34 -4.37 -2.54
N PRO A 343 18.89 -4.24 -3.80
CA PRO A 343 19.73 -3.69 -4.86
C PRO A 343 20.01 -2.21 -4.58
N ALA A 344 21.22 -1.77 -4.93
CA ALA A 344 21.56 -0.35 -4.92
C ALA A 344 20.63 0.42 -5.87
N ARG A 345 20.16 1.59 -5.41
CA ARG A 345 19.38 2.53 -6.21
C ARG A 345 20.21 3.80 -6.43
N PRO A 346 19.95 4.57 -7.50
CA PRO A 346 20.65 5.83 -7.73
C PRO A 346 20.44 6.79 -6.55
N GLU A 347 21.51 7.52 -6.21
CA GLU A 347 21.42 8.64 -5.29
C GLU A 347 20.49 9.74 -5.84
N PRO A 348 19.90 10.60 -4.98
CA PRO A 348 19.05 11.69 -5.43
C PRO A 348 19.76 12.65 -6.39
N ARG A 349 19.04 13.17 -7.39
CA ARG A 349 19.57 14.09 -8.41
C ARG A 349 20.09 15.42 -7.86
N CYS A 350 19.72 15.78 -6.64
CA CYS A 350 20.16 17.01 -5.98
C CYS A 350 20.39 16.76 -4.49
N SER A 351 21.13 17.66 -3.84
CA SER A 351 21.29 17.73 -2.39
C SER A 351 20.37 18.77 -1.76
N SER A 352 20.29 18.77 -0.43
CA SER A 352 19.58 19.79 0.36
C SER A 352 20.03 21.23 0.06
N SER A 353 21.27 21.44 -0.38
CA SER A 353 21.80 22.76 -0.75
C SER A 353 21.41 23.21 -2.17
N THR A 354 21.03 22.25 -3.02
CA THR A 354 20.77 22.48 -4.46
C THR A 354 19.31 22.25 -4.86
N VAL A 355 18.48 21.78 -3.91
CA VAL A 355 17.05 21.53 -4.08
C VAL A 355 16.35 22.79 -4.58
N ASN A 356 15.45 22.61 -5.54
CA ASN A 356 14.64 23.69 -6.06
C ASN A 356 13.42 23.85 -5.15
N LYS A 357 13.23 25.06 -4.58
CA LYS A 357 12.13 25.37 -3.68
C LYS A 357 11.08 26.17 -4.45
N CYS A 358 10.00 25.51 -4.84
CA CYS A 358 8.93 26.11 -5.61
C CYS A 358 7.84 26.62 -4.67
N HIS A 359 7.37 27.85 -4.92
CA HIS A 359 6.31 28.48 -4.14
C HIS A 359 5.18 28.90 -5.08
N TYR A 360 3.96 28.52 -4.71
CA TYR A 360 2.74 28.75 -5.47
C TYR A 360 1.74 29.47 -4.59
N THR A 361 1.10 30.49 -5.16
CA THR A 361 0.03 31.25 -4.48
C THR A 361 -1.37 30.81 -4.92
N GLU A 362 -1.47 30.06 -6.02
CA GLU A 362 -2.71 29.53 -6.58
C GLU A 362 -2.59 27.99 -6.72
N PRO A 363 -3.60 27.20 -6.35
CA PRO A 363 -4.92 27.62 -5.84
C PRO A 363 -4.91 28.07 -4.37
N LYS A 364 -3.79 27.91 -3.68
CA LYS A 364 -3.50 28.41 -2.32
C LYS A 364 -1.99 28.39 -2.10
N ASP A 365 -1.57 28.84 -0.92
CA ASP A 365 -0.17 28.84 -0.52
C ASP A 365 0.37 27.40 -0.42
N PHE A 366 1.21 27.02 -1.37
CA PHE A 366 1.85 25.71 -1.45
C PHE A 366 3.35 25.85 -1.70
N TYR A 367 4.10 24.97 -1.04
CA TYR A 367 5.53 24.80 -1.25
C TYR A 367 5.78 23.40 -1.79
N MET A 368 6.65 23.32 -2.79
CA MET A 368 7.07 22.06 -3.38
C MET A 368 8.59 22.06 -3.57
N ASP A 369 9.26 21.23 -2.79
CA ASP A 369 10.69 21.01 -2.90
C ASP A 369 10.96 19.85 -3.88
N THR A 370 11.71 20.09 -4.94
CA THR A 370 12.02 19.07 -5.96
C THR A 370 13.43 19.27 -6.54
N CYS A 371 14.03 18.20 -7.08
CA CYS A 371 15.26 18.31 -7.86
C CYS A 371 15.02 18.81 -9.30
N THR A 372 13.76 18.87 -9.74
CA THR A 372 13.38 19.34 -11.08
C THR A 372 13.58 20.85 -11.22
N LYS A 373 14.22 21.27 -12.32
CA LYS A 373 14.45 22.68 -12.68
C LYS A 373 14.03 22.92 -14.14
N PRO A 374 13.35 24.04 -14.45
CA PRO A 374 12.81 25.04 -13.52
C PRO A 374 11.63 24.49 -12.68
N CYS A 375 11.12 25.29 -11.74
CA CYS A 375 9.82 25.00 -11.11
C CYS A 375 8.73 24.97 -12.19
N PRO A 376 7.74 24.06 -12.11
CA PRO A 376 6.59 24.13 -13.00
C PRO A 376 5.85 25.46 -12.81
N PRO A 377 5.31 26.07 -13.88
CA PRO A 377 4.55 27.33 -13.81
C PRO A 377 3.38 27.35 -12.82
N HIS A 378 2.69 26.21 -12.67
CA HIS A 378 1.55 26.04 -11.77
C HIS A 378 1.80 24.90 -10.78
N PHE A 379 1.11 24.92 -9.64
CA PHE A 379 1.15 23.80 -8.70
C PHE A 379 0.48 22.60 -9.37
N PRO A 380 1.17 21.45 -9.49
CA PRO A 380 0.58 20.27 -10.12
C PRO A 380 -0.76 19.88 -9.50
N SER A 381 -1.69 19.42 -10.32
CA SER A 381 -3.07 19.13 -9.93
C SER A 381 -3.54 17.80 -10.54
N PRO A 382 -4.71 17.26 -10.12
CA PRO A 382 -5.24 16.02 -10.71
C PRO A 382 -5.35 16.04 -12.24
N THR A 383 -5.75 17.19 -12.81
CA THR A 383 -5.96 17.35 -14.26
C THR A 383 -4.78 17.97 -15.00
N ASP A 384 -3.83 18.55 -14.28
CA ASP A 384 -2.56 19.06 -14.79
C ASP A 384 -1.39 18.62 -13.91
N PRO A 385 -0.97 17.35 -14.02
CA PRO A 385 0.12 16.81 -13.19
C PRO A 385 1.51 17.31 -13.61
N ASP A 386 1.62 18.00 -14.76
CA ASP A 386 2.86 18.64 -15.19
C ASP A 386 3.02 20.05 -14.60
N GLY A 387 1.92 20.69 -14.15
CA GLY A 387 1.90 22.06 -13.66
C GLY A 387 2.24 23.09 -14.75
N LYS A 388 1.68 22.92 -15.96
CA LYS A 388 2.06 23.65 -17.18
C LYS A 388 1.30 24.92 -17.45
#